data_AF-A0A9P6A1C8-F1
#
_entry.id   AF-A0A9P6A1C8-F1
#
_cell.length_a   1.000
_cell.length_b   1.000
_cell.length_c   1.000
_cell.angle_alpha   90.00
_cell.angle_beta   90.00
_cell.angle_gamma   90.00
#
_symmetry.space_group_name_H-M   'P 1'
#
loop_
_entity.id
_entity.type
_entity.pdbx_description
1 polymer ?
#
loop_
_entity_poly.entity_id
_entity_poly.type
_entity_poly.pdbx_seq_one_letter_code
_entity_poly.pdbx_strand_id
1 'polypeptide(L)'
;MGHSHPTLYYTPEEKLIANCAKSKQSYYKQPKLYRTLEEKATANCTKSKCSYNGCSERAATKLISTPALGKALKHLYQNYMVSHCKDKLSNTTIHLEGLQNITNHCLDGILQLAGVGIELGMVQTLGYAVAKVLAWLENIMCCVMCGYSEVIEMHTMHQLLYQGA
;
A
#
# COMPACT_ATOMS: atom_id res chain seq x y z
N MET A 1 13.57 46.66 -38.45
CA MET A 1 13.30 45.74 -39.58
C MET A 1 12.55 44.54 -39.03
N GLY A 2 11.29 44.33 -39.44
CA GLY A 2 10.44 43.26 -38.90
C GLY A 2 10.75 41.93 -39.57
N HIS A 3 11.08 40.91 -38.79
CA HIS A 3 11.24 39.53 -39.28
C HIS A 3 9.85 38.91 -39.49
N SER A 4 9.40 38.81 -40.73
CA SER A 4 8.23 38.00 -41.09
C SER A 4 8.60 36.53 -41.07
N HIS A 5 7.94 35.75 -40.20
CA HIS A 5 8.06 34.30 -40.23
C HIS A 5 7.50 33.77 -41.56
N PRO A 6 8.26 32.98 -42.33
CA PRO A 6 7.79 32.41 -43.58
C PRO A 6 6.51 31.61 -43.34
N THR A 7 5.46 31.95 -44.07
CA THR A 7 4.19 31.22 -43.99
C THR A 7 4.39 29.89 -44.70
N LEU A 8 4.32 28.80 -43.93
CA LEU A 8 4.72 27.46 -44.36
C LEU A 8 3.70 26.76 -45.27
N TYR A 9 2.49 27.33 -45.41
CA TYR A 9 1.41 26.82 -46.25
C TYR A 9 0.81 27.98 -47.03
N TYR A 10 0.62 27.80 -48.34
CA TYR A 10 0.11 28.86 -49.20
C TYR A 10 -1.43 28.86 -49.24
N THR A 11 -2.05 27.73 -48.95
CA THR A 11 -3.52 27.59 -48.91
C THR A 11 -4.02 26.96 -47.60
N PRO A 12 -5.28 27.24 -47.19
CA PRO A 12 -5.88 26.59 -46.03
C PRO A 12 -6.06 25.08 -46.22
N GLU A 13 -6.21 24.62 -47.46
CA GLU A 13 -6.35 23.21 -47.81
C GLU A 13 -5.05 22.43 -47.60
N GLU A 14 -3.90 23.00 -47.99
CA GLU A 14 -2.58 22.41 -47.72
C GLU A 14 -2.32 22.23 -46.22
N LYS A 15 -2.74 23.21 -45.41
CA LYS A 15 -2.63 23.14 -43.95
C LYS A 15 -3.47 22.01 -43.37
N LEU A 16 -4.66 21.77 -43.93
CA LEU A 16 -5.55 20.67 -43.53
C LEU A 16 -4.93 19.30 -43.86
N ILE A 17 -4.38 19.15 -45.07
CA ILE A 17 -3.71 17.90 -45.50
C ILE A 17 -2.47 17.63 -44.63
N ALA A 18 -1.65 18.66 -44.37
CA ALA A 18 -0.47 18.54 -43.52
C ALA A 18 -0.81 18.17 -42.06
N ASN A 19 -1.86 18.76 -41.48
CA ASN A 19 -2.33 18.39 -40.15
C ASN A 19 -2.92 16.97 -40.11
N CYS A 20 -3.65 16.56 -41.16
CA CYS A 20 -4.17 15.19 -41.27
C CYS A 20 -3.03 14.16 -41.36
N ALA A 21 -1.97 14.45 -42.13
CA ALA A 21 -0.78 13.62 -42.23
C ALA A 21 0.00 13.53 -40.90
N LYS A 22 0.18 14.65 -40.19
CA LYS A 22 0.80 14.68 -38.85
C LYS A 22 0.00 13.88 -37.83
N SER A 23 -1.33 13.98 -37.86
CA SER A 23 -2.23 13.21 -36.97
C SER A 23 -2.09 11.70 -37.20
N LYS A 24 -2.01 11.25 -38.46
CA LYS A 24 -1.77 9.83 -38.79
C LYS A 24 -0.41 9.34 -38.33
N GLN A 25 0.66 10.15 -38.47
CA GLN A 25 1.99 9.77 -37.97
C GLN A 25 2.06 9.67 -36.43
N SER A 26 1.27 10.46 -35.70
CA SER A 26 1.17 10.36 -34.24
C SER A 26 0.61 9.00 -33.80
N TYR A 27 -0.36 8.45 -34.56
CA TYR A 27 -1.01 7.18 -34.24
C TYR A 27 -0.09 5.95 -34.38
N TYR A 28 0.90 5.99 -35.27
CA TYR A 28 1.83 4.87 -35.48
C TYR A 28 3.12 4.97 -34.64
N LYS A 29 3.41 6.15 -34.05
CA LYS A 29 4.60 6.36 -33.21
C LYS A 29 4.37 6.15 -31.71
N GLN A 30 3.14 5.94 -31.28
CA GLN A 30 2.90 5.35 -29.96
C GLN A 30 2.70 3.85 -30.15
N PRO A 31 3.69 3.00 -29.82
CA PRO A 31 3.37 1.61 -29.55
C PRO A 31 2.27 1.64 -28.49
N LYS A 32 1.12 1.04 -28.79
CA LYS A 32 0.08 0.78 -27.80
C LYS A 32 0.69 -0.18 -26.78
N LEU A 33 1.40 0.38 -25.82
CA LEU A 33 1.49 -0.15 -24.47
C LEU A 33 0.05 -0.24 -24.01
N TYR A 34 -0.53 -1.42 -24.20
CA TYR A 34 -1.64 -1.86 -23.40
C TYR A 34 -1.15 -1.73 -21.96
N ARG A 35 -1.45 -0.60 -21.33
CA ARG A 35 -1.34 -0.44 -19.89
C ARG A 35 -2.33 -1.43 -19.29
N THR A 36 -1.87 -2.64 -19.03
CA THR A 36 -2.46 -3.45 -17.97
C THR A 36 -2.42 -2.61 -16.69
N LEU A 37 -3.45 -2.73 -15.86
CA LEU A 37 -3.51 -2.04 -14.56
C LEU A 37 -2.28 -2.33 -13.68
N GLU A 38 -1.55 -3.42 -13.97
CA GLU A 38 -0.31 -3.82 -13.30
C GLU A 38 0.88 -2.89 -13.60
N GLU A 39 1.01 -2.32 -14.80
CA GLU A 39 2.20 -1.54 -15.18
C GLU A 39 2.17 -0.08 -14.68
N LYS A 40 1.00 0.40 -14.22
CA LYS A 40 0.90 1.69 -13.51
C LYS A 40 1.36 1.61 -12.05
N ALA A 41 1.40 0.42 -11.45
CA ALA A 41 1.86 0.25 -10.08
C ALA A 41 3.39 0.39 -9.96
N THR A 42 4.14 -0.02 -10.99
CA THR A 42 5.61 0.01 -10.97
C THR A 42 6.21 1.37 -11.33
N ALA A 43 5.54 2.17 -12.17
CA ALA A 43 6.03 3.49 -12.60
C ALA A 43 5.89 4.60 -11.54
N ASN A 44 5.03 4.43 -10.53
CA ASN A 44 4.91 5.37 -9.42
C ASN A 44 5.91 5.10 -8.29
N CYS A 45 6.69 4.01 -8.35
CA CYS A 45 7.64 3.65 -7.31
C CYS A 45 9.03 4.30 -7.46
N THR A 46 9.36 4.88 -8.64
CA THR A 46 10.72 5.35 -8.96
C THR A 46 10.96 6.85 -8.76
N LYS A 47 9.97 7.63 -8.29
CA LYS A 47 10.15 9.07 -7.98
C LYS A 47 10.11 9.43 -6.49
N SER A 48 9.88 8.46 -5.60
CA SER A 48 10.16 8.68 -4.19
C SER A 48 11.63 8.36 -3.92
N LYS A 49 12.49 9.38 -4.04
CA LYS A 49 13.78 9.38 -3.32
C LYS A 49 13.48 9.51 -1.82
N CYS A 50 12.90 8.47 -1.23
CA CYS A 50 13.03 8.24 0.20
C CYS A 50 14.50 7.87 0.43
N SER A 51 15.24 8.83 0.98
CA SER A 51 16.57 8.61 1.54
C SER A 51 16.48 7.50 2.60
N TYR A 52 16.75 6.25 2.23
CA TYR A 52 16.96 5.12 3.12
C TYR A 52 18.31 5.24 3.83
N ASN A 53 18.57 6.37 4.48
CA ASN A 53 19.69 6.52 5.40
C ASN A 53 19.09 6.86 6.76
N GLY A 54 18.84 5.82 7.57
CA GLY A 54 18.63 6.01 9.01
C GLY A 54 17.29 5.56 9.59
N CYS A 55 16.53 4.67 8.95
CA CYS A 55 15.58 3.86 9.75
C CYS A 55 16.42 2.83 10.51
N SER A 56 16.94 3.23 11.69
CA SER A 56 17.87 2.38 12.42
C SER A 56 17.23 1.01 12.65
N GLU A 57 17.97 -0.03 12.32
CA GLU A 57 17.65 -1.45 12.52
C GLU A 57 17.03 -1.74 13.91
N ARG A 58 17.39 -0.93 14.92
CA ARG A 58 16.90 -0.99 16.30
C ARG A 58 15.49 -0.42 16.50
N ALA A 59 15.01 0.46 15.63
CA ALA A 59 13.68 1.04 15.70
C ALA A 59 12.62 0.11 15.09
N ALA A 60 12.92 -0.53 13.96
CA ALA A 60 12.04 -1.51 13.34
C ALA A 60 11.88 -2.76 14.21
N THR A 61 12.98 -3.28 14.78
CA THR A 61 12.93 -4.45 15.69
C THR A 61 12.23 -4.15 17.02
N LYS A 62 12.36 -2.93 17.57
CA LYS A 62 11.59 -2.52 18.76
C LYS A 62 10.09 -2.39 18.49
N LEU A 63 9.69 -1.97 17.28
CA LEU A 63 8.28 -1.87 16.90
C LEU A 63 7.61 -3.25 16.76
N ILE A 64 8.37 -4.27 16.36
CA ILE A 64 7.87 -5.64 16.14
C ILE A 64 7.76 -6.44 17.45
N SER A 65 8.12 -5.84 18.59
CA SER A 65 7.93 -6.51 19.87
C SER A 65 6.42 -6.74 20.11
N THR A 66 6.03 -8.01 20.29
CA THR A 66 4.66 -8.45 20.57
C THR A 66 3.92 -7.63 21.64
N PRO A 67 4.54 -7.13 22.73
CA PRO A 67 3.84 -6.34 23.74
C PRO A 67 3.49 -4.93 23.26
N ALA A 68 4.27 -4.34 22.35
CA ALA A 68 3.98 -3.01 21.80
C ALA A 68 2.76 -3.07 20.88
N LEU A 69 2.66 -4.13 20.07
CA LEU A 69 1.53 -4.41 19.19
C LEU A 69 0.24 -4.63 20.00
N GLY A 70 0.31 -5.44 21.07
CA GLY A 70 -0.84 -5.65 21.96
C GLY A 70 -1.33 -4.35 22.62
N LYS A 71 -0.43 -3.44 23.03
CA LYS A 71 -0.81 -2.12 23.56
C LYS A 71 -1.51 -1.24 22.54
N ALA A 72 -1.01 -1.19 21.30
CA ALA A 72 -1.64 -0.44 20.22
C ALA A 72 -3.05 -0.97 19.92
N LEU A 73 -3.21 -2.30 19.90
CA LEU A 73 -4.50 -2.94 19.69
C LEU A 73 -5.48 -2.66 20.83
N LYS A 74 -5.00 -2.72 22.08
CA LYS A 74 -5.81 -2.36 23.26
C LYS A 74 -6.31 -0.91 23.18
N HIS A 75 -5.48 0.01 22.71
CA HIS A 75 -5.90 1.41 22.51
C HIS A 75 -6.95 1.53 21.40
N LEU A 76 -6.79 0.82 20.28
CA LEU A 76 -7.81 0.75 19.22
C LEU A 76 -9.14 0.20 19.74
N TYR A 77 -9.09 -0.89 20.53
CA TYR A 77 -10.24 -1.48 21.18
C TYR A 77 -10.93 -0.50 22.14
N GLN A 78 -10.17 0.18 23.00
CA GLN A 78 -10.71 1.19 23.92
C GLN A 78 -11.39 2.35 23.17
N ASN A 79 -10.79 2.81 22.08
CA ASN A 79 -11.39 3.84 21.23
C ASN A 79 -12.69 3.35 20.58
N TYR A 80 -12.75 2.08 20.18
CA TYR A 80 -13.98 1.48 19.71
C TYR A 80 -15.06 1.42 20.81
N MET A 81 -14.70 1.01 22.02
CA MET A 81 -15.62 0.95 23.16
C MET A 81 -16.27 2.31 23.49
N VAL A 82 -15.52 3.40 23.32
CA VAL A 82 -16.04 4.76 23.58
C VAL A 82 -16.85 5.29 22.39
N SER A 83 -16.44 5.01 21.15
CA SER A 83 -17.04 5.62 19.96
C SER A 83 -18.09 4.77 19.25
N HIS A 84 -18.14 3.47 19.52
CA HIS A 84 -18.93 2.45 18.82
C HIS A 84 -18.78 2.45 17.28
N CYS A 85 -17.74 3.10 16.77
CA CYS A 85 -17.51 3.31 15.35
C CYS A 85 -16.67 2.17 14.77
N LYS A 86 -17.29 1.31 13.94
CA LYS A 86 -16.62 0.18 13.28
C LYS A 86 -15.62 0.64 12.21
N ASP A 87 -15.83 1.81 11.62
CA ASP A 87 -15.02 2.33 10.52
C ASP A 87 -13.54 2.50 10.90
N LYS A 88 -13.25 2.85 12.16
CA LYS A 88 -11.87 2.97 12.63
C LYS A 88 -11.14 1.62 12.62
N LEU A 89 -11.82 0.54 12.99
CA LEU A 89 -11.28 -0.82 12.95
C LEU A 89 -11.12 -1.28 11.49
N SER A 90 -12.13 -1.04 10.66
CA SER A 90 -12.09 -1.38 9.23
C SER A 90 -10.96 -0.65 8.50
N ASN A 91 -10.82 0.66 8.70
CA ASN A 91 -9.76 1.46 8.07
C ASN A 91 -8.37 0.98 8.49
N THR A 92 -8.20 0.64 9.78
CA THR A 92 -6.93 0.11 10.28
C THR A 92 -6.61 -1.24 9.63
N THR A 93 -7.61 -2.10 9.45
CA THR A 93 -7.47 -3.39 8.77
C THR A 93 -7.04 -3.20 7.31
N ILE A 94 -7.70 -2.31 6.56
CA ILE A 94 -7.35 -1.99 5.17
C ILE A 94 -5.89 -1.50 5.05
N HIS A 95 -5.43 -0.65 5.96
CA HIS A 95 -4.05 -0.18 5.97
C HIS A 95 -3.04 -1.31 6.24
N LEU A 96 -3.38 -2.23 7.15
CA LEU A 96 -2.51 -3.37 7.48
C LEU A 96 -2.48 -4.44 6.39
N GLU A 97 -3.60 -4.69 5.71
CA GLU A 97 -3.65 -5.54 4.50
C GLU A 97 -2.76 -4.97 3.39
N GLY A 98 -2.84 -3.65 3.18
CA GLY A 98 -1.94 -2.95 2.27
C GLY A 98 -0.46 -3.14 2.64
N LEU A 99 -0.12 -3.04 3.92
CA LEU A 99 1.23 -3.29 4.42
C LEU A 99 1.66 -4.75 4.25
N GLN A 100 0.77 -5.71 4.48
CA GLN A 100 1.03 -7.13 4.27
C GLN A 100 1.33 -7.42 2.80
N ASN A 101 0.55 -6.87 1.86
CA ASN A 101 0.78 -7.02 0.43
C ASN A 101 2.14 -6.47 0.00
N ILE A 102 2.52 -5.29 0.50
CA ILE A 102 3.85 -4.72 0.26
C ILE A 102 4.95 -5.63 0.83
N THR A 103 4.74 -6.18 2.04
CA THR A 103 5.72 -7.05 2.69
C THR A 103 5.93 -8.34 1.90
N ASN A 104 4.85 -8.96 1.41
CA ASN A 104 4.91 -10.14 0.56
C ASN A 104 5.63 -9.85 -0.76
N HIS A 105 5.31 -8.72 -1.41
CA HIS A 105 5.99 -8.31 -2.64
C HIS A 105 7.50 -8.08 -2.42
N CYS A 106 7.88 -7.46 -1.30
CA CYS A 106 9.30 -7.31 -0.93
C CYS A 106 9.97 -8.66 -0.69
N LEU A 107 9.28 -9.60 -0.04
CA LEU A 107 9.78 -10.95 0.22
C LEU A 107 10.06 -11.69 -1.09
N ASP A 108 9.14 -11.63 -2.04
CA ASP A 108 9.31 -12.23 -3.38
C ASP A 108 10.49 -11.59 -4.13
N GLY A 109 10.61 -10.26 -4.07
CA GLY A 109 11.73 -9.54 -4.70
C GLY A 109 13.10 -9.90 -4.10
N ILE A 110 13.19 -10.03 -2.77
CA ILE A 110 14.43 -10.43 -2.09
C ILE A 110 14.79 -11.87 -2.45
N LEU A 111 13.81 -12.79 -2.45
CA LEU A 111 14.02 -14.17 -2.86
C LEU A 111 14.58 -14.28 -4.28
N GLN A 112 14.08 -13.45 -5.21
CA GLN A 112 14.55 -13.42 -6.59
C GLN A 112 15.97 -12.82 -6.74
N LEU A 113 16.33 -11.82 -5.94
CA LEU A 113 17.59 -11.09 -6.09
C LEU A 113 18.75 -11.68 -5.31
N ALA A 114 18.52 -12.04 -4.05
CA ALA A 114 19.57 -12.38 -3.08
C ALA A 114 19.43 -13.80 -2.51
N GLY A 115 18.30 -14.47 -2.77
CA GLY A 115 18.00 -15.78 -2.19
C GLY A 115 17.75 -15.71 -0.68
N VAL A 116 18.19 -16.74 0.05
CA VAL A 116 17.96 -16.86 1.50
C VAL A 116 19.09 -16.16 2.26
N GLY A 117 18.85 -14.92 2.68
CA GLY A 117 19.78 -14.07 3.45
C GLY A 117 19.18 -13.53 4.76
N ILE A 118 19.95 -12.72 5.48
CA ILE A 118 19.51 -12.07 6.74
C ILE A 118 18.34 -11.11 6.47
N GLU A 119 18.38 -10.45 5.32
CA GLU A 119 17.36 -9.52 4.83
C GLU A 119 16.01 -10.23 4.66
N LEU A 120 16.02 -11.47 4.16
CA LEU A 120 14.82 -12.29 4.04
C LEU A 120 14.23 -12.59 5.43
N GLY A 121 15.08 -12.94 6.40
CA GLY A 121 14.66 -13.19 7.78
C GLY A 121 14.01 -11.96 8.43
N MET A 122 14.52 -10.76 8.16
CA MET A 122 13.93 -9.51 8.64
C MET A 122 12.54 -9.27 8.04
N VAL A 123 12.40 -9.43 6.73
CA VAL A 123 11.10 -9.25 6.04
C VAL A 123 10.09 -10.31 6.46
N GLN A 124 10.51 -11.56 6.67
CA GLN A 124 9.67 -12.61 7.22
C GLN A 124 9.19 -12.29 8.64
N THR A 125 10.08 -11.78 9.50
CA THR A 125 9.74 -11.39 10.87
C THR A 125 8.70 -10.26 10.87
N LEU A 126 8.88 -9.26 10.00
CA LEU A 126 7.91 -8.19 9.81
C LEU A 126 6.58 -8.74 9.27
N GLY A 127 6.61 -9.59 8.26
CA GLY A 127 5.42 -10.21 7.67
C GLY A 127 4.61 -11.01 8.68
N TYR A 128 5.29 -11.81 9.51
CA TYR A 128 4.66 -12.54 10.61
C TYR A 128 3.98 -11.59 11.61
N ALA A 129 4.64 -10.50 11.98
CA ALA A 129 4.09 -9.51 12.91
C ALA A 129 2.84 -8.82 12.35
N VAL A 130 2.87 -8.42 11.08
CA VAL A 130 1.72 -7.80 10.39
C VAL A 130 0.56 -8.79 10.31
N ALA A 131 0.82 -10.03 9.88
CA ALA A 131 -0.20 -11.08 9.81
C ALA A 131 -0.83 -11.38 11.18
N LYS A 132 -0.02 -11.38 12.25
CA LYS A 132 -0.51 -11.60 13.61
C LYS A 132 -1.46 -10.49 14.06
N VAL A 133 -1.13 -9.23 13.78
CA VAL A 133 -2.00 -8.08 14.11
C VAL A 133 -3.30 -8.11 13.31
N LEU A 134 -3.23 -8.48 12.02
CA LEU A 134 -4.42 -8.66 11.19
C LEU A 134 -5.35 -9.73 11.77
N ALA A 135 -4.84 -10.90 12.13
CA ALA A 135 -5.64 -11.96 12.75
C ALA A 135 -6.32 -11.49 14.05
N TRP A 136 -5.65 -10.66 14.86
CA TRP A 136 -6.26 -10.08 16.05
C TRP A 136 -7.36 -9.07 15.73
N LEU A 137 -7.17 -8.21 14.73
CA LEU A 137 -8.19 -7.26 14.31
C LEU A 137 -9.41 -7.95 13.71
N GLU A 138 -9.19 -8.95 12.86
CA GLU A 138 -10.27 -9.79 12.31
C GLU A 138 -11.07 -10.45 13.42
N ASN A 139 -10.40 -11.00 14.44
CA ASN A 139 -11.08 -11.57 15.60
C ASN A 139 -11.96 -10.54 16.33
N ILE A 140 -11.43 -9.33 16.59
CA ILE A 140 -12.22 -8.24 17.19
C ILE A 140 -13.41 -7.86 16.30
N MET A 141 -13.20 -7.71 15.00
CA MET A 141 -14.26 -7.34 14.05
C MET A 141 -15.35 -8.41 13.99
N CYS A 142 -14.99 -9.70 13.99
CA CYS A 142 -15.94 -10.80 14.07
C CYS A 142 -16.79 -10.70 15.34
N CYS A 143 -16.18 -10.46 16.51
CA CYS A 143 -16.93 -10.24 17.74
C CYS A 143 -17.88 -9.03 17.64
N VAL A 144 -17.40 -7.93 17.06
CA VAL A 144 -18.16 -6.70 16.82
C VAL A 144 -19.33 -6.89 15.85
N MET A 145 -19.26 -7.88 14.97
CA MET A 145 -20.37 -8.25 14.08
C MET A 145 -21.45 -9.05 14.80
N CYS A 146 -21.08 -9.89 15.77
CA CYS A 146 -22.04 -10.67 16.55
C CYS A 146 -22.86 -9.77 17.49
N GLY A 147 -22.22 -8.80 18.15
CA GLY A 147 -22.93 -7.80 18.96
C GLY A 147 -22.04 -7.09 19.98
N TYR A 148 -22.43 -5.89 20.40
CA TYR A 148 -21.64 -5.10 21.35
C TYR A 148 -21.52 -5.77 22.74
N SER A 149 -22.60 -6.43 23.20
CA SER A 149 -22.61 -7.16 24.47
C SER A 149 -21.62 -8.32 24.49
N GLU A 150 -21.52 -9.06 23.38
CA GLU A 150 -20.64 -10.21 23.25
C GLU A 150 -19.17 -9.79 23.20
N VAL A 151 -18.88 -8.64 22.58
CA VAL A 151 -17.53 -8.04 22.61
C VAL A 151 -17.10 -7.72 24.04
N ILE A 152 -17.98 -7.10 24.84
CA ILE A 152 -17.69 -6.81 26.25
C ILE A 152 -17.45 -8.10 27.04
N GLU A 153 -18.32 -9.09 26.85
CA GLU A 153 -18.24 -10.37 27.54
C GLU A 153 -16.91 -11.07 27.23
N MET A 154 -16.58 -11.22 25.94
CA MET A 154 -15.32 -11.84 25.50
C MET A 154 -14.09 -11.08 26.01
N HIS A 155 -14.11 -9.75 26.01
CA HIS A 155 -13.01 -8.95 26.57
C HIS A 155 -12.86 -9.16 28.08
N THR A 156 -13.98 -9.23 28.80
CA THR A 156 -13.99 -9.43 30.27
C THR A 156 -13.48 -10.83 30.62
N MET A 157 -13.88 -11.83 29.83
CA MET A 157 -13.44 -13.22 29.97
C MET A 157 -12.01 -13.48 29.45
N HIS A 158 -11.29 -12.45 28.97
CA HIS A 158 -9.95 -12.57 28.40
C HIS A 158 -9.86 -13.54 27.20
N GLN A 159 -10.93 -13.63 26.42
CA GLN A 159 -11.04 -14.56 25.29
C GLN A 159 -10.56 -13.94 23.95
N LEU A 160 -10.23 -12.65 23.92
CA LEU A 160 -9.73 -12.02 22.69
C LEU A 160 -8.27 -12.42 22.45
N LEU A 161 -7.96 -12.77 21.20
CA LEU A 161 -6.65 -13.35 20.84
C LEU A 161 -5.44 -12.47 21.22
N TYR A 162 -5.60 -11.15 21.23
CA TYR A 162 -4.52 -10.23 21.58
C TYR A 162 -4.22 -10.18 23.08
N GLN A 163 -5.12 -10.66 23.95
CA GLN A 163 -4.94 -10.64 25.40
C GLN A 163 -4.06 -11.80 25.90
N GLY A 164 -3.91 -12.86 25.11
CA GLY A 164 -3.05 -14.01 25.42
C GLY A 164 -1.64 -13.95 24.81
N ALA A 165 -1.26 -12.81 24.23
CA ALA A 165 -0.06 -12.65 23.40
C ALA A 165 1.14 -12.02 24.08
#